data_AF-A0A645HQW0-F1
#
_entry.id   AF-A0A645HQW0-F1
#
_cell.length_a   1.000
_cell.length_b   1.000
_cell.length_c   1.000
_cell.angle_alpha   90.00
_cell.angle_beta   90.00
_cell.angle_gamma   90.00
#
_symmetry.space_group_name_H-M   'P 1'
#
loop_
_entity.id
_entity.type
_entity.pdbx_description
1 polymer ?
#
loop_
_entity_poly.entity_id
_entity_poly.type
_entity_poly.pdbx_seq_one_letter_code
_entity_poly.pdbx_strand_id
1 'polypeptide(L)' 'MVRLFINVGRSQNIQPKDVIGAIAGETGIQGKLIGKIDIYEKFTFVEVPKENAKDVLNIMKDNTIKGKRINIEPANAK' A
#
# COMPACT_ATOMS: atom_id res chain seq x y z
N MET A 1 6.71 12.01 3.79
CA MET A 1 6.28 10.64 3.45
C MET A 1 5.78 9.97 4.72
N VAL A 2 4.76 9.13 4.61
CA VAL A 2 4.30 8.21 5.65
C VAL A 2 4.43 6.81 5.10
N ARG A 3 5.04 5.93 5.88
CA ARG A 3 5.19 4.53 5.53
C ARG A 3 3.97 3.76 6.02
N LEU A 4 3.34 3.01 5.12
CA LEU A 4 2.20 2.15 5.40
C LEU A 4 2.64 0.70 5.27
N PHE A 5 2.16 -0.13 6.18
CA PHE A 5 2.28 -1.57 6.19
C PHE A 5 1.06 -2.17 5.51
N ILE A 6 1.29 -3.17 4.67
CA ILE A 6 0.25 -3.98 4.04
C ILE A 6 0.57 -5.44 4.31
N ASN A 7 -0.40 -6.21 4.81
CA ASN A 7 -0.23 -7.63 5.15
C ASN A 7 -0.13 -8.60 3.94
N VAL A 8 0.21 -8.11 2.75
CA VAL A 8 0.44 -8.92 1.55
C VAL A 8 1.83 -8.68 0.99
N GLY A 9 2.43 -9.71 0.40
CA GLY A 9 3.80 -9.71 -0.11
C GLY A 9 4.00 -10.73 -1.23
N ARG A 10 5.25 -11.13 -1.45
CA ARG A 10 5.66 -11.98 -2.58
C ARG A 10 4.99 -13.34 -2.60
N SER A 11 4.71 -13.94 -1.44
CA SER A 11 4.01 -15.23 -1.35
C SER A 11 2.59 -15.18 -1.96
N GLN A 12 2.02 -13.98 -2.10
CA GLN A 12 0.74 -13.78 -2.77
C GLN A 12 0.89 -13.30 -4.23
N ASN A 13 2.10 -13.40 -4.80
CA ASN A 13 2.45 -12.90 -6.13
C ASN A 13 2.16 -11.39 -6.30
N ILE A 14 2.40 -10.61 -5.24
CA ILE A 14 2.30 -9.15 -5.26
C ILE A 14 3.60 -8.57 -5.82
N GLN A 15 3.47 -7.67 -6.80
CA GLN A 15 4.56 -6.91 -7.39
C GLN A 15 4.37 -5.41 -7.10
N PRO A 16 5.43 -4.57 -7.23
CA PRO A 16 5.33 -3.15 -6.93
C PRO A 16 4.27 -2.45 -7.78
N LYS A 17 4.16 -2.84 -9.06
CA LYS A 17 3.12 -2.35 -9.98
C LYS A 17 1.70 -2.64 -9.51
N ASP A 18 1.47 -3.77 -8.83
CA ASP A 18 0.14 -4.14 -8.33
C ASP A 18 -0.25 -3.23 -7.16
N VAL A 19 0.72 -2.93 -6.28
CA VAL A 19 0.54 -2.01 -5.15
C VAL A 19 0.31 -0.59 -5.65
N ILE A 20 1.11 -0.13 -6.62
CA ILE A 20 0.93 1.19 -7.25
C ILE A 20 -0.45 1.27 -7.90
N GLY A 21 -0.82 0.27 -8.69
CA GLY A 21 -2.10 0.23 -9.39
C GLY A 21 -3.29 0.21 -8.44
N ALA A 22 -3.23 -0.57 -7.37
CA ALA A 22 -4.29 -0.62 -6.37
C ALA A 22 -4.42 0.71 -5.62
N ILE A 23 -3.33 1.28 -5.11
CA ILE A 23 -3.40 2.55 -4.39
C ILE A 23 -3.84 3.67 -5.33
N ALA A 24 -3.21 3.80 -6.50
CA ALA A 24 -3.52 4.87 -7.44
C ALA A 24 -4.94 4.76 -8.00
N GLY A 25 -5.41 3.55 -8.30
CA GLY A 25 -6.76 3.30 -8.82
C GLY A 25 -7.84 3.58 -7.80
N GLU A 26 -7.64 3.18 -6.54
CA GLU A 26 -8.69 3.24 -5.51
C GLU A 26 -8.71 4.60 -4.80
N THR A 27 -7.56 5.24 -4.63
CA THR A 27 -7.44 6.53 -3.91
C THR A 27 -7.36 7.74 -4.84
N GLY A 28 -7.18 7.53 -6.15
CA GLY A 28 -6.97 8.59 -7.13
C GLY A 28 -5.59 9.27 -7.05
N ILE A 29 -4.69 8.79 -6.19
CA ILE A 29 -3.32 9.32 -6.07
C ILE A 29 -2.54 8.99 -7.33
N GLN A 30 -1.78 9.96 -7.84
CA GLN A 30 -0.87 9.67 -8.94
C GLN A 30 0.20 8.68 -8.50
N GLY A 31 0.41 7.60 -9.26
CA GLY A 31 1.44 6.61 -8.95
C GLY A 31 2.87 7.18 -8.82
N LYS A 32 3.13 8.37 -9.37
CA LYS A 32 4.39 9.11 -9.20
C LYS A 32 4.61 9.67 -7.79
N LEU A 33 3.53 9.90 -7.04
CA LEU A 33 3.58 10.37 -5.65
C LEU A 33 3.82 9.24 -4.66
N ILE A 34 3.58 7.99 -5.08
CA ILE A 34 3.93 6.81 -4.30
C ILE A 34 5.46 6.72 -4.30
N GLY A 35 6.02 6.72 -3.10
CA GLY A 35 7.46 6.67 -2.88
C GLY A 35 7.99 5.26 -2.96
N LYS A 36 8.86 4.91 -2.01
CA LYS A 36 9.48 3.59 -1.97
C LYS A 36 8.47 2.49 -1.66
N ILE A 37 8.61 1.36 -2.35
CA ILE A 37 7.83 0.15 -2.11
C ILE A 37 8.80 -0.98 -1.80
N ASP A 38 8.72 -1.52 -0.59
CA ASP A 38 9.52 -2.65 -0.14
C ASP A 38 8.62 -3.88 0.01
N ILE A 39 8.74 -4.84 -0.90
CA ILE A 39 7.93 -6.08 -0.86
C ILE A 39 8.73 -7.20 -0.20
N TYR A 40 8.21 -7.69 0.92
CA TYR A 40 8.71 -8.84 1.66
C TYR A 40 7.89 -10.08 1.33
N GLU A 41 8.27 -11.22 1.89
CA GLU A 41 7.61 -12.50 1.60
C GLU A 41 6.14 -12.51 2.05
N LYS A 42 5.85 -11.99 3.25
CA LYS A 42 4.52 -12.00 3.86
C LYS A 42 3.81 -10.64 3.88
N PHE A 43 4.54 -9.55 3.69
CA PHE A 43 4.01 -8.19 3.82
C PHE A 43 4.74 -7.22 2.89
N THR A 44 4.21 -6.01 2.76
CA THR A 44 4.77 -4.95 1.93
C THR A 44 4.74 -3.64 2.70
N PHE A 45 5.77 -2.82 2.52
CA PHE A 45 5.74 -1.43 2.92
C PHE A 45 5.64 -0.54 1.70
N VAL A 46 4.86 0.53 1.81
CA VAL A 46 4.71 1.56 0.79
C VAL A 46 4.79 2.94 1.43
N GLU A 47 5.51 3.86 0.80
CA GLU A 47 5.53 5.25 1.21
C GLU A 47 4.54 6.07 0.39
N VAL A 48 3.73 6.86 1.07
CA VAL A 48 2.78 7.80 0.45
C VAL A 48 2.96 9.21 1.02
N PRO A 49 2.49 10.25 0.32
CA PRO A 49 2.50 11.62 0.84
C PRO A 49 1.69 11.71 2.13
N LYS A 50 2.14 12.56 3.08
CA LYS A 50 1.48 12.69 4.38
C LYS A 50 0.06 13.24 4.26
N GLU A 51 -0.17 14.10 3.28
CA GLU A 51 -1.49 14.65 2.96
C GLU A 51 -2.49 13.57 2.54
N ASN A 52 -2.05 12.56 1.79
CA ASN A 52 -2.92 11.47 1.34
C ASN A 52 -2.91 10.26 2.27
N ALA A 53 -1.96 10.15 3.21
CA ALA A 53 -1.81 8.96 4.04
C ALA A 53 -3.08 8.55 4.79
N LYS A 54 -3.85 9.53 5.31
CA LYS A 54 -5.13 9.27 5.97
C LYS A 54 -6.20 8.76 5.00
N ASP A 55 -6.25 9.31 3.80
CA ASP A 55 -7.19 8.90 2.76
C ASP A 55 -6.88 7.47 2.29
N VAL A 56 -5.61 7.20 2.00
CA VAL A 56 -5.13 5.85 1.63
C VAL A 56 -5.49 4.84 2.72
N LEU A 57 -5.22 5.17 3.99
CA LEU A 57 -5.55 4.28 5.11
C LEU A 57 -7.04 3.97 5.18
N ASN A 58 -7.92 4.96 5.00
CA ASN A 58 -9.37 4.73 5.09
C ASN A 58 -9.90 3.95 3.89
N ILE A 59 -9.48 4.30 2.67
CA ILE A 59 -9.95 3.67 1.43
C ILE A 59 -9.42 2.24 1.31
N MET A 60 -8.15 2.01 1.65
CA MET A 60 -7.50 0.71 1.46
C MET A 60 -7.80 -0.30 2.59
N LYS A 61 -8.37 0.14 3.73
CA LYS A 61 -8.64 -0.71 4.91
C LYS A 61 -9.51 -1.93 4.61
N ASP A 62 -10.52 -1.77 3.76
CA ASP A 62 -11.45 -2.84 3.39
C ASP A 62 -11.30 -3.28 1.94
N ASN A 63 -10.16 -2.93 1.33
CA ASN A 63 -9.95 -3.16 -0.08
C ASN A 63 -9.17 -4.46 -0.36
N THR A 64 -9.04 -4.77 -1.65
CA THR A 64 -8.32 -5.94 -2.13
C THR A 64 -7.21 -5.56 -3.09
N ILE A 65 -6.05 -6.20 -2.96
CA ILE A 65 -4.98 -6.11 -3.96
C ILE A 65 -4.95 -7.44 -4.68
N LYS A 66 -5.16 -7.42 -6.00
CA LYS A 66 -5.14 -8.63 -6.84
C LYS A 66 -6.15 -9.70 -6.35
N GLY A 67 -7.34 -9.25 -5.92
CA GLY A 67 -8.41 -10.10 -5.40
C GLY A 67 -8.16 -10.67 -3.99
N LYS A 68 -7.10 -10.22 -3.30
CA LYS A 68 -6.83 -10.62 -1.91
C LYS A 68 -7.14 -9.48 -0.96
N ARG A 69 -7.95 -9.76 0.07
CA ARG A 69 -8.23 -8.79 1.12
C ARG A 69 -6.95 -8.41 1.82
N ILE A 70 -6.72 -7.10 1.92
CA ILE A 70 -5.54 -6.56 2.57
C ILE A 70 -5.92 -5.93 3.91
N ASN A 71 -4.93 -5.85 4.80
CA ASN A 71 -4.97 -5.00 5.96
C ASN A 71 -3.87 -3.96 5.81
N ILE A 72 -4.25 -2.68 5.91
CA ILE A 72 -3.32 -1.55 5.83
C ILE A 72 -3.24 -0.84 7.17
N GLU A 73 -2.01 -0.55 7.60
CA GLU A 73 -1.74 0.08 8.88
C GLU A 73 -0.59 1.07 8.75
N PRO A 74 -0.54 2.16 9.54
CA PRO A 74 0.65 3.00 9.60
C PRO A 74 1.83 2.16 10.12
N ALA A 75 2.93 2.14 9.38
CA ALA A 75 4.13 1.43 9.80
C ALA A 75 4.77 2.21 10.95
N ASN A 76 4.54 1.76 12.18
CA ASN A 76 5.27 2.28 13.33
C ASN A 76 6.73 1.84 13.23
N ALA A 77 7.61 2.78 12.90
CA ALA A 77 9.02 2.66 13.24
C ALA A 77 9.10 2.71 14.76
N LYS A 78 9.32 1.55 15.37
CA LYS A 78 9.67 1.48 16.79
C LYS A 78 11.13 1.86 16.97
#